data_AF-A0A133URB6-F1
#
_entry.id   AF-A0A133URB6-F1
#
_cell.length_a   1.000
_cell.length_b   1.000
_cell.length_c   1.000
_cell.angle_alpha   90.00
_cell.angle_beta   90.00
_cell.angle_gamma   90.00
#
_symmetry.space_group_name_H-M   'P 1'
#
loop_
_entity.id
_entity.type
_entity.pdbx_description
1 polymer ?
#
loop_
_entity_poly.entity_id
_entity_poly.type
_entity_poly.pdbx_seq_one_letter_code
_entity_poly.pdbx_strand_id
1 'polypeptide(L)'
;MSLSAEFNEKYNVNVWTDESAWNNFLEQVEPPSRIAERIEGVYNRFGNFLEYLGPDCGLGGAKKLELAKVILKNTTSGIERFLGD
;
A
#
# COMPACT_ATOMS: atom_id res chain seq x y z
N MET A 1 -8.12 -4.26 10.53
CA MET A 1 -8.48 -5.10 9.36
C MET A 1 -7.47 -4.76 8.25
N SER A 2 -7.19 -5.61 7.26
CA SER A 2 -6.23 -5.22 6.21
C SER A 2 -6.88 -4.20 5.26
N LEU A 3 -6.08 -3.30 4.67
CA LEU A 3 -6.57 -2.30 3.70
C LEU A 3 -7.34 -2.92 2.54
N SER A 4 -6.89 -4.08 2.06
CA SER A 4 -7.56 -4.86 1.01
C SER A 4 -8.89 -5.47 1.47
N ALA A 5 -9.01 -5.87 2.74
CA ALA A 5 -10.27 -6.39 3.28
C ALA A 5 -11.31 -5.28 3.41
N GLU A 6 -10.92 -4.11 3.92
CA GLU A 6 -11.79 -2.93 4.02
C GLU A 6 -12.26 -2.48 2.63
N PHE A 7 -11.37 -2.50 1.63
CA PHE A 7 -11.73 -2.20 0.25
C PHE A 7 -12.69 -3.23 -0.34
N ASN A 8 -12.41 -4.53 -0.18
CA ASN A 8 -13.27 -5.61 -0.66
C ASN A 8 -14.69 -5.49 -0.10
N GLU A 9 -14.82 -5.23 1.20
CA GLU A 9 -16.11 -5.04 1.86
C GLU A 9 -16.82 -3.78 1.34
N LYS A 10 -16.11 -2.65 1.30
CA LYS A 10 -16.68 -1.36 0.89
C LYS A 10 -17.24 -1.38 -0.53
N TYR A 11 -16.54 -2.02 -1.45
CA TYR A 11 -16.92 -2.03 -2.87
C TYR A 11 -17.60 -3.33 -3.31
N ASN A 12 -17.78 -4.30 -2.41
CA ASN A 12 -18.28 -5.65 -2.70
C ASN A 12 -17.53 -6.32 -3.86
N VAL A 13 -16.20 -6.32 -3.78
CA VAL A 13 -15.28 -6.88 -4.78
C VAL A 13 -14.28 -7.85 -4.15
N ASN A 14 -13.51 -8.54 -4.99
CA ASN A 14 -12.35 -9.31 -4.55
C ASN A 14 -11.12 -8.94 -5.36
N VAL A 15 -10.29 -8.06 -4.79
CA VAL A 15 -9.05 -7.57 -5.42
C VAL A 15 -8.04 -8.69 -5.74
N TRP A 16 -8.15 -9.86 -5.12
CA TRP A 16 -7.23 -10.99 -5.36
C TRP A 16 -7.61 -11.85 -6.56
N THR A 17 -8.82 -11.69 -7.09
CA THR A 17 -9.33 -12.45 -8.24
C THR A 17 -9.77 -11.57 -9.40
N ASP A 18 -9.99 -10.27 -9.16
CA ASP A 18 -10.42 -9.29 -10.15
C ASP A 18 -9.35 -8.22 -10.35
N GLU A 19 -8.79 -8.18 -11.56
CA GLU A 19 -7.74 -7.24 -11.96
C GLU A 19 -8.21 -5.78 -11.99
N SER A 20 -9.49 -5.54 -12.35
CA SER A 20 -10.05 -4.20 -12.36
C SER A 20 -10.24 -3.66 -10.94
N ALA A 21 -10.70 -4.52 -10.02
CA ALA A 21 -10.82 -4.20 -8.60
C ALA A 21 -9.44 -3.90 -7.99
N TRP A 22 -8.42 -4.67 -8.39
CA TRP A 22 -7.05 -4.45 -7.94
C TRP A 22 -6.47 -3.11 -8.42
N ASN A 23 -6.65 -2.76 -9.69
CA ASN A 23 -6.18 -1.47 -10.21
C ASN A 23 -6.85 -0.31 -9.46
N ASN A 24 -8.16 -0.40 -9.23
CA ASN A 24 -8.88 0.58 -8.42
C ASN A 24 -8.36 0.67 -6.98
N PHE A 25 -8.00 -0.46 -6.38
CA PHE A 25 -7.39 -0.50 -5.04
C PHE A 25 -6.03 0.22 -5.03
N LEU A 26 -5.18 -0.04 -6.03
CA LEU A 26 -3.88 0.62 -6.14
C LEU A 26 -3.99 2.13 -6.33
N GLU A 27 -4.97 2.59 -7.11
CA GLU A 27 -5.20 4.01 -7.35
C GLU A 27 -5.78 4.73 -6.13
N GLN A 28 -6.67 4.09 -5.38
CA GLN A 28 -7.41 4.74 -4.29
C GLN A 28 -6.76 4.59 -2.92
N VAL A 29 -6.19 3.42 -2.64
CA VAL A 29 -5.75 3.02 -1.30
C VAL A 29 -4.23 2.96 -1.19
N GLU A 30 -3.54 2.54 -2.25
CA GLU A 30 -2.07 2.42 -2.31
C GLU A 30 -1.36 3.39 -3.27
N PRO A 31 -1.84 4.62 -3.56
CA PRO A 31 -1.01 5.56 -4.30
C PRO A 31 0.13 6.08 -3.40
N PRO A 32 1.29 6.46 -3.96
CA PRO A 32 2.45 6.95 -3.19
C PRO A 32 2.12 8.07 -2.20
N SER A 33 1.20 8.98 -2.54
CA SER A 33 0.76 10.06 -1.64
C SER A 33 0.09 9.54 -0.36
N ARG A 34 -0.80 8.56 -0.47
CA ARG A 34 -1.48 7.95 0.68
C ARG A 34 -0.52 7.14 1.54
N ILE A 35 0.46 6.48 0.92
CA ILE A 35 1.52 5.77 1.63
C ILE A 35 2.34 6.78 2.46
N ALA A 36 2.75 7.91 1.85
CA ALA A 36 3.47 8.97 2.56
C ALA A 36 2.66 9.56 3.74
N GLU A 37 1.37 9.85 3.54
CA GLU A 37 0.46 10.31 4.61
C GLU A 37 0.41 9.33 5.81
N ARG A 38 0.37 8.02 5.53
CA ARG A 38 0.39 6.99 6.58
C ARG A 38 1.73 6.93 7.30
N ILE A 39 2.85 7.05 6.57
CA ILE A 39 4.19 7.08 7.16
C ILE A 39 4.33 8.32 8.06
N GLU A 40 3.90 9.49 7.60
CA GLU A 40 3.91 10.73 8.38
C GLU A 40 3.09 10.58 9.68
N GLY A 41 1.90 9.98 9.60
CA GLY A 41 1.06 9.73 10.78
C GLY A 41 1.74 8.82 11.82
N VAL A 42 2.44 7.77 11.38
CA VAL A 42 3.18 6.87 12.27
C VAL A 42 4.45 7.56 12.82
N TYR A 43 5.19 8.26 11.98
CA TYR A 43 6.38 9.00 12.38
C TYR A 43 6.06 10.10 13.39
N ASN A 44 4.94 10.82 13.24
CA ASN A 44 4.49 11.80 14.24
C ASN A 44 4.20 11.17 15.62
N ARG A 45 3.90 9.87 15.67
CA ARG A 45 3.61 9.14 16.91
C ARG A 45 4.83 8.48 17.54
N PHE A 46 5.74 7.95 16.72
CA PHE A 46 6.86 7.12 17.18
C PHE A 46 8.23 7.75 16.91
N GLY A 47 8.31 8.75 16.04
CA GLY A 47 9.53 9.46 15.66
C GLY A 47 10.66 8.50 15.30
N ASN A 48 11.78 8.67 15.99
CA ASN A 48 13.01 7.90 15.74
C ASN A 48 12.94 6.43 16.17
N PHE A 49 11.83 5.97 16.78
CA PHE A 49 11.62 4.53 17.05
C PHE A 49 11.16 3.75 15.80
N LEU A 50 10.88 4.43 14.69
CA LEU A 50 10.52 3.79 13.43
C LEU A 50 11.78 3.31 12.70
N GLU A 51 12.05 2.00 12.74
CA GLU A 51 13.27 1.41 12.16
C GLU A 51 13.13 0.99 10.70
N TYR A 52 11.93 0.55 10.28
CA TYR A 52 11.69 0.02 8.94
C TYR A 52 10.30 0.35 8.42
N LEU A 53 10.20 0.46 7.10
CA LEU A 53 8.97 0.70 6.35
C LEU A 53 8.88 -0.30 5.21
N GLY A 54 7.67 -0.83 4.98
CA GLY A 54 7.42 -1.81 3.94
C GLY A 54 5.96 -2.23 3.90
N PRO A 55 5.58 -3.07 2.92
CA PRO A 55 4.22 -3.60 2.84
C PRO A 55 3.92 -4.51 4.04
N ASP A 56 2.69 -4.39 4.56
CA ASP A 56 2.22 -5.07 5.79
C ASP A 56 2.18 -6.61 5.65
N CYS A 57 1.88 -7.10 4.45
CA CYS A 57 1.90 -8.53 4.12
C CYS A 57 2.92 -8.84 3.02
N GLY A 58 3.35 -10.10 2.96
CA GLY A 58 4.15 -10.60 1.85
C GLY A 58 3.42 -10.50 0.50
N LEU A 59 4.16 -10.66 -0.58
CA LEU A 59 3.65 -10.54 -1.95
C LEU A 59 2.89 -11.79 -2.44
N GLY A 60 2.68 -12.79 -1.60
CA GLY A 60 2.00 -14.05 -1.97
C GLY A 60 0.55 -13.86 -2.43
N GLY A 61 -0.11 -12.79 -1.97
CA GLY A 61 -1.44 -12.40 -2.47
C GLY A 61 -1.40 -11.81 -3.87
N ALA A 62 -0.28 -11.20 -4.26
CA ALA A 62 -0.03 -10.72 -5.62
C ALA A 62 0.34 -11.92 -6.52
N LYS A 63 -0.68 -12.69 -6.92
CA LYS A 63 -0.56 -13.90 -7.77
C LYS A 63 0.06 -13.66 -9.16
N LYS A 64 0.40 -12.41 -9.50
CA LYS A 64 1.07 -11.99 -10.75
C LYS A 64 2.28 -11.12 -10.40
N LEU A 65 3.41 -11.35 -11.08
CA LEU A 65 4.67 -10.60 -10.88
C LEU A 65 4.51 -9.09 -11.07
N GLU A 66 3.76 -8.68 -12.09
CA GLU A 66 3.54 -7.25 -12.36
C GLU A 66 2.83 -6.54 -11.21
N LEU A 67 1.92 -7.22 -10.52
CA LEU A 67 1.24 -6.65 -9.36
C LEU A 67 2.20 -6.47 -8.19
N ALA A 68 3.06 -7.46 -7.95
CA ALA A 68 4.11 -7.37 -6.95
C ALA A 68 5.06 -6.19 -7.23
N LYS A 69 5.44 -5.99 -8.50
CA LYS A 69 6.26 -4.84 -8.91
C LYS A 69 5.59 -3.50 -8.62
N VAL A 70 4.28 -3.38 -8.88
CA VAL A 70 3.56 -2.12 -8.63
C VAL A 70 3.44 -1.83 -7.14
N ILE A 71 3.14 -2.83 -6.29
CA ILE A 71 3.14 -2.66 -4.83
C ILE A 71 4.50 -2.15 -4.35
N LEU A 72 5.59 -2.81 -4.77
CA LEU A 72 6.94 -2.43 -4.38
C LEU A 72 7.28 -1.02 -4.86
N LYS A 73 6.99 -0.70 -6.13
CA LYS A 73 7.22 0.63 -6.69
C LYS A 73 6.47 1.72 -5.93
N ASN A 74 5.18 1.53 -5.67
CA ASN A 74 4.38 2.53 -4.94
C ASN A 74 4.87 2.69 -3.49
N THR A 75 5.27 1.59 -2.85
CA THR A 75 5.86 1.61 -1.50
C THR A 75 7.14 2.44 -1.49
N THR A 76 8.08 2.15 -2.39
CA THR A 76 9.34 2.91 -2.53
C THR A 76 9.05 4.39 -2.77
N SER A 77 8.19 4.72 -3.75
CA SER A 77 7.87 6.13 -4.05
C SER A 77 7.14 6.83 -2.90
N GLY A 78 6.37 6.12 -2.09
CA GLY A 78 5.75 6.69 -0.88
C GLY A 78 6.77 7.01 0.21
N ILE A 79 7.79 6.14 0.37
CA ILE A 79 8.91 6.36 1.29
C ILE A 79 9.76 7.54 0.82
N GLU A 80 10.17 7.57 -0.44
CA GLU A 80 10.94 8.67 -1.05
C GLU A 80 10.21 10.01 -0.85
N ARG A 81 8.91 10.04 -1.15
CA ARG A 81 8.07 11.23 -0.96
C ARG A 81 8.03 11.69 0.49
N PHE A 82 7.98 10.77 1.46
CA PHE A 82 8.02 11.12 2.88
C PHE A 82 9.38 11.70 3.28
N LEU A 83 10.48 11.16 2.74
CA LEU A 83 11.84 11.62 3.00
C LEU A 83 12.15 12.98 2.33
N GLY A 84 11.36 13.37 1.33
CA GLY A 84 11.51 14.63 0.59
C GLY A 84 12.42 14.51 -0.63
N ASP A 85 12.58 13.29 -1.17
CA ASP A 85 13.35 12.99 -2.38
C ASP A 85 12.52 13.09 -3.68
#